data_AF-A0A662T2T2-F1
#
_entry.id   AF-A0A662T2T2-F1
#
_cell.length_a   1.000
_cell.length_b   1.000
_cell.length_c   1.000
_cell.angle_alpha   90.00
_cell.angle_beta   90.00
_cell.angle_gamma   90.00
#
_symmetry.space_group_name_H-M   'P 1'
#
loop_
_entity.id
_entity.type
_entity.pdbx_description
1 polymer ?
#
loop_
_entity_poly.entity_id
_entity_poly.type
_entity_poly.pdbx_seq_one_letter_code
_entity_poly.pdbx_strand_id
1 'polypeptide(L)'
;MHPEKCRNIEGECGICASKCPYGAITVEPGKPAVVTPAKCHGCGTCVADCPSGALTQMHFTDDQVIFQIDAALRDKPEEKIIAFLCNWCSYAGADLAGTSRFQYPANVRPIRLMCSGRISRRFVLEAFKRGAGMVLASGCRFGDCHYIKGNYNAKARLEPLYKILKAVGISPNRFKMAWFSAAEGEYYSKLVTEMVDELNKMGLDRIKKENEAARPRLEKMLARMAR
;
A
#
# COMPACT_ATOMS: atom_id res chain seq x y z
N MET A 1 -17.20 2.69 9.20
CA MET A 1 -17.72 3.41 8.01
C MET A 1 -18.11 4.80 8.48
N HIS A 2 -17.89 5.80 7.63
CA HIS A 2 -18.18 7.21 7.86
C HIS A 2 -19.19 7.69 6.81
N PRO A 3 -20.50 7.40 6.99
CA PRO A 3 -21.53 7.76 6.01
C PRO A 3 -21.52 9.26 5.70
N GLU A 4 -21.27 10.10 6.71
CA GLU A 4 -21.21 11.56 6.62
C GLU A 4 -20.14 12.08 5.64
N LYS A 5 -19.10 11.28 5.37
CA LYS A 5 -18.05 11.62 4.40
C LYS A 5 -18.35 11.11 2.99
N CYS A 6 -19.47 10.42 2.77
CA CYS A 6 -19.77 9.83 1.48
C CYS A 6 -20.17 10.91 0.48
N ARG A 7 -19.37 11.11 -0.58
CA ARG A 7 -19.66 12.10 -1.64
C ARG A 7 -20.96 11.83 -2.42
N ASN A 8 -21.53 10.62 -2.29
CA ASN A 8 -22.78 10.28 -2.97
C ASN A 8 -24.03 10.91 -2.33
N ILE A 9 -23.90 11.52 -1.14
CA ILE A 9 -25.01 12.23 -0.48
C ILE A 9 -25.32 13.54 -1.22
N GLU A 10 -24.29 14.32 -1.55
CA GLU A 10 -24.42 15.65 -2.14
C GLU A 10 -24.16 15.69 -3.65
N GLY A 11 -23.68 14.59 -4.22
CA GLY A 11 -23.41 14.47 -5.65
C GLY A 11 -23.43 13.02 -6.12
N GLU A 12 -23.03 12.78 -7.36
CA GLU A 12 -22.98 11.43 -7.92
C GLU A 12 -21.59 10.81 -7.74
N CYS A 13 -21.50 9.76 -6.92
CA CYS A 13 -20.25 9.02 -6.75
C CYS A 13 -20.51 7.52 -6.60
N GLY A 14 -19.79 6.68 -7.37
CA GLY A 14 -19.97 5.22 -7.36
C GLY A 14 -18.68 4.43 -7.41
N ILE A 15 -17.53 5.06 -7.12
CA ILE A 15 -16.20 4.45 -7.28
C ILE A 15 -16.09 3.14 -6.49
N CYS A 16 -16.61 3.12 -5.25
CA CYS A 16 -16.55 1.92 -4.43
C CYS A 16 -17.30 0.73 -5.04
N ALA A 17 -18.49 0.96 -5.60
CA ALA A 17 -19.28 -0.05 -6.29
C ALA A 17 -18.61 -0.51 -7.59
N SER A 18 -18.11 0.42 -8.42
CA SER A 18 -17.43 0.06 -9.67
C SER A 18 -16.13 -0.73 -9.46
N LYS A 19 -15.48 -0.54 -8.31
CA LYS A 19 -14.26 -1.27 -7.91
C LYS A 19 -14.52 -2.61 -7.24
N CYS A 20 -15.75 -2.90 -6.82
CA CYS A 20 -16.09 -4.15 -6.16
C CYS A 20 -16.41 -5.25 -7.18
N PRO A 21 -15.57 -6.29 -7.33
CA PRO A 21 -15.85 -7.34 -8.31
C PRO A 21 -16.96 -8.30 -7.85
N TYR A 22 -17.40 -8.20 -6.59
CA TYR A 22 -18.41 -9.06 -5.98
C TYR A 22 -19.81 -8.42 -5.93
N GLY A 23 -19.96 -7.19 -6.43
CA GLY A 23 -21.25 -6.47 -6.35
C GLY A 23 -21.74 -6.30 -4.90
N ALA A 24 -20.82 -6.14 -3.95
CA ALA A 24 -21.12 -6.05 -2.53
C ALA A 24 -21.55 -4.65 -2.07
N ILE A 25 -21.57 -3.66 -2.97
CA ILE A 25 -21.82 -2.25 -2.61
C ILE A 25 -22.94 -1.71 -3.50
N THR A 26 -23.99 -1.22 -2.85
CA THR A 26 -25.11 -0.52 -3.50
C THR A 26 -24.94 0.98 -3.31
N VAL A 27 -25.24 1.75 -4.34
CA VAL A 27 -25.17 3.21 -4.34
C VAL A 27 -26.49 3.74 -4.88
N GLU A 28 -27.26 4.40 -4.02
CA GLU A 28 -28.51 5.08 -4.38
C GLU A 28 -28.28 6.60 -4.38
N PRO A 29 -28.71 7.36 -5.39
CA PRO A 29 -28.52 8.81 -5.44
C PRO A 29 -28.99 9.51 -4.16
N GLY A 30 -28.18 10.42 -3.63
CA GLY A 30 -28.50 11.18 -2.41
C GLY A 30 -28.33 10.39 -1.10
N LYS A 31 -27.91 9.11 -1.16
CA LYS A 31 -27.68 8.28 0.02
C LYS A 31 -26.22 7.82 0.12
N PRO A 32 -25.71 7.55 1.33
CA PRO A 32 -24.41 6.92 1.49
C PRO A 32 -24.38 5.54 0.80
N ALA A 33 -23.24 5.16 0.24
CA ALA A 33 -23.04 3.81 -0.27
C ALA A 33 -23.26 2.77 0.85
N VAL A 34 -23.89 1.64 0.54
CA VAL A 34 -24.16 0.58 1.53
C VAL A 34 -23.41 -0.68 1.14
N VAL A 35 -22.61 -1.21 2.05
CA VAL A 35 -21.90 -2.49 1.86
C VAL A 35 -22.77 -3.62 2.41
N THR A 36 -23.06 -4.63 1.59
CA THR A 36 -23.72 -5.88 2.03
C THR A 36 -22.65 -6.82 2.60
N PRO A 37 -22.58 -7.04 3.92
CA PRO A 37 -21.48 -7.80 4.54
C PRO A 37 -21.39 -9.23 4.03
N ALA A 38 -22.55 -9.88 3.78
CA ALA A 38 -22.62 -11.25 3.26
C ALA A 38 -21.98 -11.44 1.86
N LYS A 39 -21.85 -10.36 1.07
CA LYS A 39 -21.18 -10.38 -0.24
C LYS A 39 -19.73 -9.87 -0.18
N CYS A 40 -19.30 -9.32 0.96
CA CYS A 40 -18.01 -8.66 1.09
C CYS A 40 -16.91 -9.69 1.40
N HIS A 41 -15.94 -9.81 0.50
CA HIS A 41 -14.77 -10.68 0.70
C HIS A 41 -13.57 -9.97 1.36
N GLY A 42 -13.70 -8.70 1.75
CA GLY A 42 -12.67 -8.01 2.55
C GLY A 42 -11.37 -7.66 1.82
N CYS A 43 -11.37 -7.48 0.49
CA CYS A 43 -10.14 -7.17 -0.26
C CYS A 43 -9.60 -5.74 -0.03
N GLY A 44 -10.44 -4.80 0.40
CA GLY A 44 -10.02 -3.45 0.77
C GLY A 44 -9.83 -2.45 -0.39
N THR A 45 -10.10 -2.84 -1.64
CA THR A 45 -9.95 -1.95 -2.81
C THR A 45 -10.80 -0.69 -2.72
N CYS A 46 -12.09 -0.85 -2.38
CA CYS A 46 -13.01 0.27 -2.25
C CYS A 46 -12.60 1.27 -1.16
N VAL A 47 -11.96 0.79 -0.09
CA VAL A 47 -11.44 1.63 1.00
C VAL A 47 -10.27 2.46 0.51
N ALA A 48 -9.32 1.84 -0.19
CA ALA A 48 -8.13 2.52 -0.68
C ALA A 48 -8.38 3.46 -1.88
N ASP A 49 -9.46 3.26 -2.64
CA ASP A 49 -9.88 4.12 -3.76
C ASP A 49 -10.89 5.21 -3.35
N CYS A 50 -11.46 5.15 -2.14
CA CYS A 50 -12.45 6.13 -1.70
C CYS A 50 -11.80 7.52 -1.54
N PRO A 51 -12.17 8.52 -2.35
CA PRO A 51 -11.49 9.82 -2.33
C PRO A 51 -11.88 10.68 -1.11
N SER A 52 -12.93 10.31 -0.38
CA SER A 52 -13.37 10.99 0.84
C SER A 52 -13.13 10.17 2.12
N GLY A 53 -12.51 8.99 2.01
CA GLY A 53 -12.26 8.14 3.19
C GLY A 53 -13.52 7.67 3.92
N ALA A 54 -14.66 7.58 3.21
CA ALA A 54 -15.95 7.19 3.81
C ALA A 54 -16.01 5.71 4.21
N LEU A 55 -15.20 4.85 3.60
CA LEU A 55 -15.21 3.41 3.84
C LEU A 55 -14.10 2.99 4.79
N THR A 56 -14.37 1.98 5.61
CA THR A 56 -13.41 1.37 6.52
C THR A 56 -13.44 -0.14 6.32
N GLN A 57 -12.28 -0.79 6.28
CA GLN A 57 -12.20 -2.25 6.22
C GLN A 57 -12.39 -2.86 7.61
N MET A 58 -13.04 -4.02 7.69
CA MET A 58 -12.98 -4.86 8.89
C MET A 58 -11.60 -5.50 8.97
N HIS A 59 -10.83 -5.13 10.00
CA HIS A 59 -9.38 -5.37 10.10
C HIS A 59 -8.58 -4.67 8.98
N PHE A 60 -7.30 -4.39 9.23
CA PHE A 60 -6.46 -3.59 8.34
C PHE A 60 -7.06 -2.20 8.07
N THR A 61 -7.59 -1.55 9.12
CA THR A 61 -8.02 -0.15 9.05
C THR A 61 -6.85 0.76 8.69
N ASP A 62 -7.11 1.98 8.23
CA ASP A 62 -6.04 2.93 7.93
C ASP A 62 -5.15 3.14 9.16
N ASP A 63 -5.76 3.33 10.34
CA ASP A 63 -5.04 3.54 11.58
C ASP A 63 -4.21 2.32 11.98
N GLN A 64 -4.76 1.10 11.90
CA GLN A 64 -4.01 -0.12 12.20
C GLN A 64 -2.78 -0.29 11.31
N VAL A 65 -2.87 0.07 10.04
CA VAL A 65 -1.74 -0.01 9.11
C VAL A 65 -0.75 1.12 9.39
N ILE A 66 -1.21 2.34 9.61
CA ILE A 66 -0.35 3.50 9.92
C ILE A 66 0.41 3.27 11.22
N PHE A 67 -0.22 2.72 12.27
CA PHE A 67 0.47 2.38 13.51
C PHE A 67 1.53 1.29 13.33
N GLN A 68 1.34 0.34 12.42
CA GLN A 68 2.38 -0.63 12.06
C GLN A 68 3.56 0.06 11.35
N ILE A 69 3.29 1.01 10.45
CA ILE A 69 4.33 1.81 9.78
C ILE A 69 5.12 2.60 10.84
N ASP A 70 4.42 3.30 11.75
CA ASP A 70 5.03 4.01 12.88
C ASP A 70 5.95 3.09 13.67
N ALA A 71 5.43 1.97 14.14
CA ALA A 71 6.17 1.02 14.97
C ALA A 71 7.41 0.47 14.25
N ALA A 72 7.28 0.15 12.96
CA ALA A 72 8.36 -0.40 12.14
C ALA A 72 9.48 0.63 11.88
N LEU A 73 9.16 1.92 11.82
CA LEU A 73 10.08 3.00 11.46
C LEU A 73 10.60 3.82 12.66
N ARG A 74 10.32 3.41 13.90
CA ARG A 74 10.78 4.14 15.11
C ARG A 74 12.29 4.33 15.22
N ASP A 75 13.07 3.35 14.77
CA ASP A 75 14.53 3.35 14.85
C ASP A 75 15.13 3.24 13.45
N LYS A 76 16.12 4.08 13.12
CA LYS A 76 16.84 4.10 11.82
C LYS A 76 15.93 3.85 10.60
N PRO A 77 14.85 4.64 10.41
CA PRO A 77 13.90 4.43 9.32
C PRO A 77 14.54 4.45 7.92
N GLU A 78 15.61 5.22 7.75
CA GLU A 78 16.37 5.35 6.51
C GLU A 78 17.04 4.05 6.04
N GLU A 79 17.28 3.11 6.96
CA GLU A 79 17.86 1.79 6.64
C GLU A 79 16.78 0.77 6.26
N LYS A 80 15.49 1.11 6.42
CA LYS A 80 14.38 0.14 6.37
C LYS A 80 13.60 0.20 5.07
N ILE A 81 13.11 -0.97 4.67
CA ILE A 81 12.18 -1.14 3.55
C ILE A 81 10.81 -1.51 4.13
N ILE A 82 9.82 -0.61 4.05
CA ILE A 82 8.44 -0.98 4.36
C ILE A 82 7.87 -1.78 3.20
N ALA A 83 7.50 -3.04 3.45
CA ALA A 83 6.94 -3.91 2.43
C ALA A 83 5.47 -4.22 2.69
N PHE A 84 4.57 -3.63 1.91
CA PHE A 84 3.16 -4.01 1.93
C PHE A 84 2.95 -5.26 1.09
N LEU A 85 2.63 -6.38 1.75
CA LEU A 85 2.51 -7.68 1.10
C LEU A 85 1.06 -8.17 1.15
N CYS A 86 0.52 -8.61 0.01
CA CYS A 86 -0.78 -9.30 0.01
C CYS A 86 -0.66 -10.66 0.74
N ASN A 87 -1.69 -11.02 1.49
CA ASN A 87 -1.73 -12.22 2.30
C ASN A 87 -1.54 -13.49 1.46
N TRP A 88 -2.20 -13.56 0.30
CA TRP A 88 -2.35 -14.79 -0.46
C TRP A 88 -1.12 -15.21 -1.27
N CYS A 89 -0.36 -14.26 -1.78
CA CYS A 89 0.80 -14.56 -2.62
C CYS A 89 2.08 -13.94 -2.08
N SER A 90 2.15 -12.61 -1.96
CA SER A 90 3.41 -11.96 -1.62
C SER A 90 3.90 -12.28 -0.21
N TYR A 91 2.97 -12.32 0.76
CA TYR A 91 3.29 -12.69 2.14
C TYR A 91 3.64 -14.18 2.23
N ALA A 92 2.85 -15.04 1.57
CA ALA A 92 3.15 -16.48 1.48
C ALA A 92 4.49 -16.78 0.77
N GLY A 93 4.87 -15.99 -0.24
CA GLY A 93 6.19 -16.09 -0.89
C GLY A 93 7.32 -15.65 0.04
N ALA A 94 7.09 -14.65 0.89
CA ALA A 94 8.03 -14.30 1.95
C ALA A 94 8.16 -15.41 3.02
N ASP A 95 7.05 -16.04 3.40
CA ASP A 95 7.05 -17.20 4.31
C ASP A 95 7.82 -18.38 3.68
N LEU A 96 7.59 -18.66 2.38
CA LEU A 96 8.31 -19.69 1.65
C LEU A 96 9.82 -19.42 1.63
N ALA A 97 10.22 -18.16 1.43
CA ALA A 97 11.64 -17.79 1.51
C ALA A 97 12.25 -18.16 2.87
N GLY A 98 11.49 -17.94 3.95
CA GLY A 98 11.87 -18.35 5.30
C GLY A 98 11.98 -19.87 5.47
N THR A 99 10.95 -20.63 5.07
CA THR A 99 10.95 -22.10 5.20
C THR A 99 12.00 -22.77 4.32
N SER A 100 12.30 -22.20 3.16
CA SER A 100 13.35 -22.65 2.24
C SER A 100 14.74 -22.12 2.60
N ARG A 101 14.86 -21.31 3.66
CA ARG A 101 16.12 -20.75 4.17
C ARG A 101 16.86 -19.85 3.16
N PHE A 102 16.15 -19.25 2.21
CA PHE A 102 16.76 -18.25 1.33
C PHE A 102 17.16 -17.02 2.14
N GLN A 103 18.45 -16.69 2.11
CA GLN A 103 19.00 -15.57 2.86
C GLN A 103 18.80 -14.26 2.10
N TYR A 104 18.39 -13.23 2.82
CA TYR A 104 18.28 -11.86 2.33
C TYR A 104 18.55 -10.89 3.50
N PRO A 105 18.91 -9.62 3.22
CA PRO A 105 19.23 -8.68 4.27
C PRO A 105 18.03 -8.33 5.18
N ALA A 106 18.30 -8.07 6.46
CA ALA A 106 17.28 -7.85 7.48
C ALA A 106 16.65 -6.45 7.49
N ASN A 107 16.76 -5.68 6.40
CA ASN A 107 16.27 -4.31 6.27
C ASN A 107 14.75 -4.24 6.06
N VAL A 108 14.13 -5.31 5.55
CA VAL A 108 12.70 -5.35 5.21
C VAL A 108 11.81 -5.45 6.46
N ARG A 109 10.71 -4.70 6.47
CA ARG A 109 9.66 -4.73 7.50
C ARG A 109 8.33 -4.99 6.81
N PRO A 110 7.87 -6.26 6.76
CA PRO A 110 6.63 -6.61 6.09
C PRO A 110 5.41 -6.15 6.90
N ILE A 111 4.44 -5.55 6.20
CA ILE A 111 3.10 -5.24 6.70
C ILE A 111 2.11 -6.04 5.86
N ARG A 112 1.43 -6.98 6.51
CA ARG A 112 0.45 -7.84 5.87
C ARG A 112 -0.83 -7.08 5.58
N LEU A 113 -1.40 -7.29 4.39
CA LEU A 113 -2.75 -6.85 4.01
C LEU A 113 -3.45 -8.01 3.29
N MET A 114 -4.78 -8.09 3.34
CA MET A 114 -5.48 -9.16 2.62
C MET A 114 -5.23 -9.12 1.11
N CYS A 115 -5.19 -7.93 0.52
CA CYS A 115 -4.93 -7.74 -0.90
C CYS A 115 -4.01 -6.54 -1.11
N SER A 116 -3.22 -6.55 -2.19
CA SER A 116 -2.56 -5.35 -2.69
C SER A 116 -3.55 -4.24 -3.05
N GLY A 117 -4.80 -4.61 -3.38
CA GLY A 117 -5.92 -3.70 -3.54
C GLY A 117 -6.18 -2.81 -2.32
N ARG A 118 -5.72 -3.19 -1.12
CA ARG A 118 -5.82 -2.34 0.08
C ARG A 118 -4.70 -1.29 0.21
N ILE A 119 -3.61 -1.44 -0.53
CA ILE A 119 -2.46 -0.52 -0.46
C ILE A 119 -2.89 0.84 -1.03
N SER A 120 -3.11 1.81 -0.16
CA SER A 120 -3.48 3.18 -0.53
C SER A 120 -2.23 4.01 -0.85
N ARG A 121 -2.41 5.10 -1.62
CA ARG A 121 -1.33 6.10 -1.79
C ARG A 121 -0.88 6.67 -0.46
N ARG A 122 -1.83 6.88 0.46
CA ARG A 122 -1.57 7.39 1.80
C ARG A 122 -0.55 6.54 2.53
N PHE A 123 -0.63 5.21 2.48
CA PHE A 123 0.32 4.34 3.17
C PHE A 123 1.76 4.52 2.68
N VAL A 124 1.96 4.62 1.36
CA VAL A 124 3.30 4.84 0.78
C VAL A 124 3.85 6.21 1.19
N LEU A 125 3.02 7.26 1.12
CA LEU A 125 3.41 8.61 1.50
C LEU A 125 3.69 8.73 3.01
N GLU A 126 2.90 8.07 3.86
CA GLU A 126 3.09 8.04 5.32
C GLU A 126 4.40 7.33 5.70
N ALA A 127 4.80 6.28 4.97
CA ALA A 127 6.08 5.61 5.18
C ALA A 127 7.26 6.53 4.85
N PHE A 128 7.21 7.23 3.70
CA PHE A 128 8.26 8.22 3.37
C PHE A 128 8.27 9.43 4.31
N LYS A 129 7.09 9.90 4.76
CA LYS A 129 7.00 10.99 5.76
C LYS A 129 7.75 10.63 7.05
N ARG A 130 7.74 9.34 7.42
CA ARG A 130 8.44 8.78 8.59
C ARG A 130 9.89 8.41 8.33
N GLY A 131 10.41 8.72 7.15
CA GLY A 131 11.82 8.54 6.82
C GLY A 131 12.18 7.16 6.27
N ALA A 132 11.23 6.34 5.84
CA ALA A 132 11.52 5.01 5.27
C ALA A 132 12.59 5.09 4.17
N GLY A 133 13.60 4.22 4.22
CA GLY A 133 14.63 4.10 3.19
C GLY A 133 14.01 3.77 1.82
N MET A 134 13.18 2.73 1.76
CA MET A 134 12.41 2.39 0.56
C MET A 134 11.02 1.86 0.92
N VAL A 135 10.15 1.77 -0.08
CA VAL A 135 8.80 1.18 0.07
C VAL A 135 8.57 0.17 -1.05
N LEU A 136 8.18 -1.04 -0.69
CA LEU A 136 7.73 -2.10 -1.59
C LEU A 136 6.21 -2.25 -1.48
N ALA A 137 5.51 -2.20 -2.60
CA ALA A 137 4.10 -2.59 -2.70
C ALA A 137 3.98 -3.85 -3.55
N SER A 138 3.50 -4.95 -2.96
CA SER A 138 3.45 -6.23 -3.66
C SER A 138 2.10 -6.93 -3.57
N GLY A 139 1.77 -7.67 -4.62
CA GLY A 139 0.62 -8.55 -4.68
C GLY A 139 0.83 -9.78 -5.56
N CYS A 140 -0.26 -10.50 -5.79
CA CYS A 140 -0.33 -11.63 -6.72
C CYS A 140 0.08 -11.22 -8.14
N ARG A 141 0.58 -12.16 -8.94
CA ARG A 141 0.72 -12.01 -10.39
C ARG A 141 -0.61 -11.59 -11.03
N PHE A 142 -0.54 -10.88 -12.16
CA PHE A 142 -1.73 -10.51 -12.92
C PHE A 142 -2.37 -11.76 -13.50
N GLY A 143 -3.69 -11.90 -13.33
CA GLY A 143 -4.44 -13.14 -13.58
C GLY A 143 -4.72 -13.95 -12.31
N ASP A 144 -3.82 -13.92 -11.32
CA ASP A 144 -3.86 -14.81 -10.15
C ASP A 144 -4.40 -14.14 -8.88
N CYS A 145 -5.07 -12.98 -9.01
CA CYS A 145 -5.56 -12.28 -7.84
C CYS A 145 -6.66 -13.09 -7.14
N HIS A 146 -6.46 -13.43 -5.87
CA HIS A 146 -7.48 -14.08 -5.04
C HIS A 146 -8.82 -13.31 -5.03
N TYR A 147 -8.75 -11.99 -5.18
CA TYR A 147 -9.93 -11.12 -5.25
C TYR A 147 -10.23 -10.59 -6.67
N ILE A 148 -9.89 -11.38 -7.69
CA ILE A 148 -10.19 -11.18 -9.12
C ILE A 148 -9.41 -9.99 -9.74
N LYS A 149 -9.61 -8.76 -9.25
CA LYS A 149 -9.04 -7.52 -9.85
C LYS A 149 -8.34 -6.59 -8.85
N GLY A 150 -8.08 -7.03 -7.62
CA GLY A 150 -7.49 -6.18 -6.58
C GLY A 150 -6.10 -5.63 -6.93
N ASN A 151 -5.22 -6.47 -7.50
CA ASN A 151 -3.87 -6.07 -7.93
C ASN A 151 -3.86 -5.13 -9.14
N TYR A 152 -4.79 -5.29 -10.09
CA TYR A 152 -4.96 -4.34 -11.21
C TYR A 152 -5.33 -2.95 -10.71
N ASN A 153 -6.28 -2.86 -9.78
CA ASN A 153 -6.65 -1.58 -9.16
C ASN A 153 -5.49 -0.97 -8.36
N ALA A 154 -4.73 -1.81 -7.63
CA ALA A 154 -3.53 -1.36 -6.93
C ALA A 154 -2.49 -0.78 -7.88
N LYS A 155 -2.17 -1.47 -8.99
CA LYS A 155 -1.22 -0.97 -10.00
C LYS A 155 -1.65 0.39 -10.53
N ALA A 156 -2.89 0.51 -11.00
CA ALA A 156 -3.41 1.76 -11.56
C ALA A 156 -3.40 2.91 -10.54
N ARG A 157 -3.71 2.62 -9.27
CA ARG A 157 -3.69 3.61 -8.19
C ARG A 157 -2.26 4.04 -7.85
N LEU A 158 -1.31 3.11 -7.76
CA LEU A 158 0.03 3.35 -7.22
C LEU A 158 1.05 3.80 -8.27
N GLU A 159 0.88 3.43 -9.54
CA GLU A 159 1.82 3.80 -10.62
C GLU A 159 2.05 5.32 -10.76
N PRO A 160 1.04 6.20 -10.60
CA PRO A 160 1.28 7.66 -10.58
C PRO A 160 2.22 8.13 -9.45
N LEU A 161 2.46 7.33 -8.41
CA LEU A 161 3.34 7.70 -7.31
C LEU A 161 4.78 7.90 -7.78
N TYR A 162 5.27 7.21 -8.82
CA TYR A 162 6.62 7.46 -9.34
C TYR A 162 6.84 8.93 -9.73
N LYS A 163 5.85 9.53 -10.40
CA LYS A 163 5.89 10.95 -10.79
C LYS A 163 5.73 11.87 -9.57
N ILE A 164 4.84 11.52 -8.65
CA ILE A 164 4.59 12.29 -7.43
C ILE A 164 5.84 12.33 -6.54
N LEU A 165 6.49 11.17 -6.32
CA LEU A 165 7.70 11.04 -5.53
C LEU A 165 8.83 11.89 -6.12
N LYS A 166 9.04 11.81 -7.44
CA LYS A 166 9.99 12.68 -8.15
C LYS A 166 9.70 14.17 -7.88
N ALA A 167 8.45 14.58 -7.99
CA ALA A 167 8.04 15.98 -7.81
C ALA A 167 8.25 16.50 -6.37
N VAL A 168 8.16 15.62 -5.36
CA VAL A 168 8.45 15.99 -3.97
C VAL A 168 9.92 15.82 -3.59
N GLY A 169 10.78 15.37 -4.50
CA GLY A 169 12.22 15.25 -4.29
C GLY A 169 12.69 13.89 -3.76
N ILE A 170 11.83 12.87 -3.80
CA ILE A 170 12.20 11.48 -3.46
C ILE A 170 12.60 10.76 -4.74
N SER A 171 13.75 10.10 -4.72
CA SER A 171 14.21 9.32 -5.86
C SER A 171 13.20 8.21 -6.20
N PRO A 172 12.67 8.14 -7.44
CA PRO A 172 11.54 7.24 -7.77
C PRO A 172 11.83 5.75 -7.59
N ASN A 173 13.09 5.36 -7.69
CA ASN A 173 13.59 4.00 -7.53
C ASN A 173 13.46 3.49 -6.08
N ARG A 174 13.31 4.40 -5.09
CA ARG A 174 12.97 4.07 -3.69
C ARG A 174 11.56 3.50 -3.50
N PHE A 175 10.70 3.53 -4.52
CA PHE A 175 9.40 2.86 -4.51
C PHE A 175 9.39 1.75 -5.55
N LYS A 176 9.13 0.50 -5.14
CA LYS A 176 9.06 -0.65 -6.05
C LYS A 176 7.69 -1.30 -5.97
N MET A 177 7.15 -1.67 -7.12
CA MET A 177 6.00 -2.57 -7.20
C MET A 177 6.47 -3.93 -7.73
N ALA A 178 6.04 -5.01 -7.11
CA ALA A 178 6.39 -6.37 -7.54
C ALA A 178 5.19 -7.31 -7.46
N TRP A 179 5.07 -8.21 -8.44
CA TRP A 179 3.92 -9.10 -8.57
C TRP A 179 4.41 -10.53 -8.72
N PHE A 180 4.23 -11.32 -7.68
CA PHE A 180 4.73 -12.71 -7.62
C PHE A 180 3.73 -13.60 -6.87
N SER A 181 3.87 -14.91 -7.07
CA SER A 181 3.03 -15.97 -6.51
C SER A 181 3.55 -16.44 -5.14
N ALA A 182 2.76 -17.26 -4.46
CA ALA A 182 3.17 -17.88 -3.19
C ALA A 182 4.38 -18.83 -3.34
N ALA A 183 4.61 -19.38 -4.53
CA ALA A 183 5.70 -20.34 -4.79
C ALA A 183 7.06 -19.66 -5.11
N GLU A 184 7.11 -18.32 -5.11
CA GLU A 184 8.26 -17.56 -5.59
C GLU A 184 9.12 -16.99 -4.44
N GLY A 185 9.46 -17.83 -3.46
CA GLY A 185 10.27 -17.42 -2.31
C GLY A 185 11.69 -17.00 -2.69
N GLU A 186 12.31 -17.68 -3.65
CA GLU A 186 13.66 -17.31 -4.13
C GLU A 186 13.63 -15.93 -4.81
N TYR A 187 12.59 -15.66 -5.61
CA TYR A 187 12.39 -14.36 -6.24
C TYR A 187 12.21 -13.26 -5.19
N TYR A 188 11.39 -13.50 -4.15
CA TYR A 188 11.24 -12.54 -3.05
C TYR A 188 12.58 -12.22 -2.38
N SER A 189 13.38 -13.25 -2.07
CA SER A 189 14.71 -13.10 -1.49
C SER A 189 15.62 -12.23 -2.37
N LYS A 190 15.68 -12.51 -3.68
CA LYS A 190 16.45 -11.74 -4.66
C LYS A 190 15.96 -10.30 -4.75
N LEU A 191 14.65 -10.09 -4.83
CA LEU A 191 14.03 -8.76 -4.89
C LEU A 191 14.40 -7.89 -3.68
N VAL A 192 14.36 -8.46 -2.46
CA VAL A 192 14.74 -7.73 -1.24
C VAL A 192 16.22 -7.39 -1.26
N THR A 193 17.08 -8.33 -1.63
CA THR A 193 18.53 -8.09 -1.77
C THR A 193 18.81 -6.97 -2.77
N GLU A 194 18.19 -6.99 -3.95
CA GLU A 194 18.34 -5.93 -4.96
C GLU A 194 17.94 -4.56 -4.41
N MET A 195 16.83 -4.47 -3.67
CA MET A 195 16.39 -3.21 -3.07
C MET A 195 17.39 -2.73 -2.01
N VAL A 196 17.96 -3.62 -1.21
CA VAL A 196 18.96 -3.25 -0.20
C VAL A 196 20.27 -2.82 -0.86
N ASP A 197 20.70 -3.49 -1.93
CA ASP A 197 21.86 -3.06 -2.71
C ASP A 197 21.66 -1.66 -3.28
N GLU A 198 20.45 -1.37 -3.75
CA GLU A 198 20.08 -0.04 -4.24
C GLU A 198 20.07 1.02 -3.12
N LEU A 199 19.50 0.69 -1.96
CA LEU A 199 19.54 1.51 -0.75
C LEU A 199 20.98 1.86 -0.35
N ASN A 200 21.86 0.85 -0.33
CA ASN A 200 23.28 1.01 0.01
C ASN A 200 24.02 1.86 -1.03
N LYS A 201 23.78 1.63 -2.33
CA LYS A 201 24.36 2.43 -3.41
C LYS A 201 23.95 3.90 -3.34
N MET A 202 22.73 4.20 -2.89
CA MET A 202 22.28 5.58 -2.70
C MET A 202 22.98 6.26 -1.51
N GLY A 203 23.29 5.50 -0.46
CA GLY A 203 23.89 5.98 0.78
C GLY A 203 22.87 6.63 1.72
N LEU A 204 23.04 6.38 3.03
CA LEU A 204 22.10 6.84 4.05
C LEU A 204 22.01 8.37 4.12
N ASP A 205 23.11 9.09 3.91
CA ASP A 205 23.12 10.56 3.95
C ASP A 205 22.23 11.18 2.87
N ARG A 206 22.24 10.61 1.66
CA ARG A 206 21.35 11.05 0.59
C ARG A 206 19.89 10.77 0.93
N ILE A 207 19.60 9.57 1.43
CA ILE A 207 18.25 9.16 1.83
C ILE A 207 17.69 10.09 2.92
N LYS A 208 18.50 10.41 3.93
CA LYS A 208 18.13 11.37 5.00
C LYS A 208 17.81 12.75 4.42
N LYS A 209 18.69 13.29 3.58
CA LYS A 209 18.48 14.59 2.92
C LYS A 209 17.19 14.62 2.08
N GLU A 210 16.93 13.57 1.29
CA GLU A 210 15.69 13.45 0.52
C GLU A 210 14.46 13.42 1.42
N ASN A 211 14.49 12.64 2.52
CA ASN A 211 13.39 12.53 3.46
C ASN A 211 13.09 13.88 4.15
N GLU A 212 14.12 14.56 4.64
CA GLU A 212 14.01 15.86 5.29
C GLU A 212 13.43 16.92 4.34
N ALA A 213 13.93 16.99 3.11
CA ALA A 213 13.47 17.93 2.10
C ALA A 213 12.01 17.67 1.66
N ALA A 214 11.62 16.40 1.53
CA ALA A 214 10.28 16.03 1.09
C ALA A 214 9.23 16.16 2.20
N ARG A 215 9.61 16.03 3.48
CA ARG A 215 8.69 15.94 4.63
C ARG A 215 7.62 17.05 4.66
N PRO A 216 7.92 18.35 4.52
CA PRO A 216 6.89 19.40 4.57
C PRO A 216 5.85 19.27 3.45
N ARG A 217 6.28 18.84 2.25
CA ARG A 217 5.38 18.62 1.11
C ARG A 217 4.49 17.40 1.35
N LEU A 218 5.06 16.32 1.87
CA LEU A 218 4.32 15.11 2.24
C LEU A 218 3.27 15.40 3.32
N GLU A 219 3.62 16.14 4.37
CA GLU A 219 2.69 16.56 5.43
C GLU A 219 1.51 17.35 4.86
N LYS A 220 1.78 18.33 3.99
CA LYS A 220 0.73 19.12 3.33
C LYS A 220 -0.17 18.26 2.44
N MET A 221 0.39 17.30 1.72
CA MET A 221 -0.37 16.36 0.89
C MET A 221 -1.27 15.46 1.74
N LEU A 222 -0.71 14.87 2.80
CA LEU A 222 -1.43 13.97 3.70
C LEU A 222 -2.53 14.69 4.48
N ALA A 223 -2.28 15.92 4.93
CA ALA A 223 -3.30 16.76 5.57
C ALA A 223 -4.49 17.05 4.65
N ARG A 224 -4.28 17.13 3.33
CA ARG A 224 -5.37 17.27 2.34
C ARG A 224 -6.12 15.97 2.10
N MET A 225 -5.47 14.81 2.28
CA MET A 225 -6.10 13.49 2.13
C MET A 225 -6.88 13.05 3.36
N ALA A 226 -6.61 13.65 4.53
CA ALA A 226 -7.32 13.38 5.78
C ALA A 226 -8.62 14.21 5.93
N ARG A 227 -8.82 15.21 5.07
CA ARG A 227 -10.05 15.99 4.93
C ARG A 227 -11.01 15.29 3.97
#